data_AF-A0A167FXK0-F1
#
_entry.id   AF-A0A167FXK0-F1
#
_cell.length_a   1.000
_cell.length_b   1.000
_cell.length_c   1.000
_cell.angle_alpha   90.00
_cell.angle_beta   90.00
_cell.angle_gamma   90.00
#
_symmetry.space_group_name_H-M   'P 1'
#
loop_
_entity.id
_entity.type
_entity.pdbx_description
1 polymer ?
#
loop_
_entity_poly.entity_id
_entity_poly.type
_entity_poly.pdbx_seq_one_letter_code
_entity_poly.pdbx_strand_id
1 'polypeptide(L)'
;MAVYGFFISAPLSHYLILWLQRAFRGKNGVVWKLLQILASNLVVTPIMSAVFITFMAIIAGARSVKQIAGSLKVGFFPVVRASWVTSPFTLAIAQNFIPEQAWVPFFSFFAFFLGTYNNYTVKLKRQQALRENEKSKDQ
;
A
#
# COMPACT_ATOMS: atom_id res chain seq x y z
N MET A 1 12.79 7.38 -5.10
CA MET A 1 12.10 6.08 -4.88
C MET A 1 12.99 5.02 -4.25
N ALA A 2 14.23 4.80 -4.71
CA ALA A 2 15.14 3.84 -4.07
C ALA A 2 15.39 4.12 -2.58
N VAL A 3 15.56 5.40 -2.20
CA VAL A 3 15.69 5.83 -0.80
C VAL A 3 14.47 5.45 0.05
N TYR A 4 13.26 5.67 -0.47
CA TYR A 4 12.02 5.23 0.20
C TYR A 4 11.98 3.72 0.36
N GLY A 5 12.27 2.99 -0.72
CA GLY A 5 12.25 1.53 -0.73
C GLY A 5 13.20 0.95 0.32
N PHE A 6 14.44 1.42 0.34
CA PHE A 6 15.49 0.87 1.18
C PHE A 6 15.41 1.32 2.64
N PHE A 7 15.23 2.63 2.89
CA PHE A 7 15.33 3.17 4.25
C PHE A 7 13.99 3.26 4.99
N ILE A 8 12.87 3.23 4.29
CA ILE A 8 11.55 3.41 4.91
C ILE A 8 10.71 2.15 4.72
N SER A 9 10.42 1.78 3.48
CA SER A 9 9.50 0.69 3.16
C SER A 9 10.02 -0.67 3.62
N ALA A 10 11.28 -1.00 3.33
CA ALA A 10 11.88 -2.28 3.68
C ALA A 10 11.91 -2.53 5.21
N PRO A 11 12.50 -1.66 6.04
CA PRO A 11 12.51 -1.88 7.48
C PRO A 11 11.09 -1.86 8.07
N LEU A 12 10.24 -0.92 7.66
CA LEU A 12 8.87 -0.83 8.17
C LEU A 12 8.05 -2.09 7.88
N SER A 13 8.08 -2.58 6.64
CA SER A 13 7.38 -3.80 6.26
C SER A 13 7.93 -5.02 6.99
N HIS A 14 9.26 -5.12 7.14
CA HIS A 14 9.89 -6.22 7.86
C HIS A 14 9.42 -6.29 9.31
N TYR A 15 9.47 -5.18 10.05
CA TYR A 15 9.03 -5.17 11.45
C TYR A 15 7.54 -5.43 11.57
N LEU A 16 6.69 -4.80 10.75
CA LEU A 16 5.24 -5.01 10.79
C LEU A 16 4.87 -6.48 10.56
N ILE A 17 5.51 -7.13 9.59
CA ILE A 17 5.31 -8.56 9.31
C ILE A 17 5.83 -9.41 10.47
N LEU A 18 6.99 -9.07 11.05
CA LEU A 18 7.54 -9.79 12.20
C LEU A 18 6.59 -9.74 13.41
N TRP A 19 6.04 -8.56 13.71
CA TRP A 19 5.05 -8.39 14.78
C TRP A 19 3.77 -9.20 14.51
N LEU A 20 3.29 -9.17 13.27
CA LEU A 20 2.13 -9.97 12.85
C LEU A 20 2.42 -11.48 12.98
N GLN A 21 3.58 -11.95 12.54
CA GLN A 21 3.99 -13.34 12.69
C GLN A 21 4.11 -13.77 14.14
N ARG A 22 4.63 -12.90 15.03
CA ARG A 22 4.66 -13.16 16.47
C ARG A 22 3.25 -13.29 17.06
N ALA A 23 2.30 -12.46 16.64
CA ALA A 23 0.91 -12.52 17.09
C ALA A 23 0.18 -13.82 16.66
N PHE A 24 0.59 -14.42 15.55
CA PHE A 24 0.02 -15.68 15.03
C PHE A 24 0.90 -16.92 15.31
N ARG A 25 1.94 -16.79 16.14
CA ARG A 25 2.87 -17.86 16.44
C ARG A 25 2.16 -19.04 17.13
N GLY A 26 2.43 -20.25 16.66
CA GLY A 26 1.80 -21.48 17.18
C GLY A 26 0.40 -21.77 16.65
N LYS A 27 -0.16 -20.90 15.80
CA LYS A 27 -1.47 -21.13 15.16
C LYS A 27 -1.28 -21.81 13.81
N ASN A 28 -1.32 -23.14 13.83
CA ASN A 28 -1.14 -23.95 12.63
C ASN A 28 -2.51 -24.30 12.02
N GLY A 29 -2.68 -24.03 10.72
CA GLY A 29 -3.91 -24.34 9.98
C GLY A 29 -4.19 -23.36 8.84
N VAL A 30 -4.93 -23.82 7.83
CA VAL A 30 -5.30 -23.02 6.66
C VAL A 30 -6.11 -21.78 7.05
N VAL A 31 -7.03 -21.94 8.01
CA VAL A 31 -7.85 -20.84 8.56
C VAL A 31 -6.97 -19.78 9.23
N TRP A 32 -5.99 -20.18 10.03
CA TRP A 32 -5.08 -19.24 10.70
C TRP A 32 -4.16 -18.51 9.73
N LYS A 33 -3.68 -19.18 8.68
CA LYS A 33 -2.95 -18.54 7.59
C LYS A 33 -3.82 -17.51 6.86
N LEU A 34 -5.07 -17.84 6.55
CA LEU A 34 -6.03 -16.90 5.96
C LEU A 34 -6.29 -15.70 6.87
N LEU A 35 -6.54 -15.94 8.15
CA LEU A 35 -6.79 -14.89 9.13
C LEU A 35 -5.57 -13.98 9.32
N GLN A 36 -4.36 -14.54 9.23
CA GLN A 36 -3.11 -13.77 9.24
C GLN A 36 -2.99 -12.88 8.00
N ILE A 37 -3.35 -13.37 6.81
CA ILE A 37 -3.35 -12.55 5.58
C ILE A 37 -4.39 -11.44 5.66
N LEU A 38 -5.59 -11.72 6.18
CA LEU A 38 -6.62 -10.71 6.40
C LEU A 38 -6.17 -9.65 7.42
N ALA A 39 -5.59 -10.10 8.55
CA ALA A 39 -5.01 -9.19 9.55
C ALA A 39 -3.88 -8.34 8.96
N SER A 40 -3.02 -8.92 8.11
CA SER A 40 -2.01 -8.19 7.37
C SER A 40 -2.64 -7.10 6.49
N ASN A 41 -3.70 -7.44 5.76
CA ASN A 41 -4.38 -6.49 4.90
C ASN A 41 -5.10 -5.37 5.65
N LEU A 42 -5.59 -5.64 6.87
CA LEU A 42 -6.31 -4.65 7.66
C LEU A 42 -5.38 -3.76 8.50
N VAL A 43 -4.18 -4.21 8.81
CA VAL A 43 -3.24 -3.49 9.69
C VAL A 43 -2.02 -3.00 8.94
N VAL A 44 -1.31 -3.89 8.24
CA VAL A 44 -0.05 -3.57 7.56
C VAL A 44 -0.32 -2.68 6.34
N THR A 45 -1.30 -3.04 5.51
CA THR A 45 -1.59 -2.31 4.27
C THR A 45 -1.98 -0.84 4.52
N PRO A 46 -2.86 -0.50 5.48
CA PRO A 46 -3.18 0.91 5.76
C PRO A 46 -1.99 1.70 6.29
N ILE A 47 -1.18 1.12 7.18
CA ILE A 47 0.02 1.78 7.73
C ILE A 47 1.01 2.08 6.60
N MET A 48 1.31 1.07 5.78
CA MET A 48 2.23 1.22 4.64
C MET A 48 1.72 2.27 3.64
N SER A 49 0.41 2.26 3.35
CA SER A 49 -0.23 3.23 2.45
C SER A 49 -0.15 4.66 2.99
N ALA A 50 -0.39 4.86 4.29
CA ALA A 50 -0.29 6.16 4.93
C ALA A 50 1.15 6.71 4.92
N VAL A 51 2.13 5.86 5.22
CA VAL A 51 3.56 6.24 5.18
C VAL A 51 3.99 6.56 3.75
N PHE A 52 3.55 5.78 2.77
CA PHE A 52 3.81 6.03 1.36
C PHE A 52 3.26 7.40 0.92
N ILE A 53 1.98 7.68 1.19
CA ILE A 53 1.34 8.94 0.80
C ILE A 53 2.00 10.13 1.49
N THR A 54 2.32 10.00 2.78
CA THR A 54 3.04 11.03 3.54
C THR A 54 4.40 11.31 2.91
N PHE A 55 5.18 10.27 2.62
CA PHE A 55 6.49 10.42 2.00
C PHE A 55 6.40 11.07 0.61
N MET A 56 5.41 10.65 -0.18
CA MET A 56 5.13 11.24 -1.49
C MET A 56 4.73 12.71 -1.37
N ALA A 57 3.94 13.08 -0.37
CA ALA A 57 3.57 14.47 -0.09
C ALA A 57 4.79 15.32 0.33
N ILE A 58 5.74 14.77 1.08
CA ILE A 58 6.96 15.47 1.48
C ILE A 58 7.87 15.71 0.28
N ILE A 59 8.17 14.68 -0.52
CA ILE A 59 8.98 14.82 -1.76
C ILE A 59 8.32 15.82 -2.72
N ALA A 60 7.00 15.80 -2.76
CA ALA A 60 6.19 16.71 -3.54
C ALA A 60 6.30 18.19 -3.12
N GLY A 61 6.87 18.49 -1.96
CA GLY A 61 7.03 19.85 -1.44
C GLY A 61 6.01 20.25 -0.38
N ALA A 62 5.24 19.32 0.21
CA ALA A 62 4.40 19.65 1.36
C ALA A 62 5.29 20.10 2.53
N ARG A 63 5.04 21.31 3.04
CA ARG A 63 5.80 21.92 4.15
C ARG A 63 4.98 22.04 5.43
N SER A 64 3.69 21.68 5.40
CA SER A 64 2.81 21.76 6.56
C SER A 64 2.05 20.46 6.81
N VAL A 65 1.73 20.21 8.07
CA VAL A 65 0.92 19.05 8.51
C VAL A 65 -0.47 19.06 7.84
N LYS A 66 -1.05 20.24 7.59
CA LYS A 66 -2.33 20.39 6.89
C LYS A 66 -2.27 19.87 5.44
N GLN A 67 -1.17 20.14 4.72
CA GLN A 67 -0.97 19.65 3.34
C GLN A 67 -0.78 18.13 3.30
N ILE A 68 -0.06 17.57 4.28
CA ILE A 68 0.11 16.12 4.43
C ILE A 68 -1.24 15.45 4.75
N ALA A 69 -2.00 16.01 5.70
CA ALA A 69 -3.33 15.51 6.05
C ALA A 69 -4.31 15.57 4.86
N GLY A 70 -4.26 16.64 4.06
CA GLY A 70 -5.02 16.73 2.80
C GLY A 70 -4.65 15.63 1.81
N SER A 71 -3.35 15.39 1.63
CA SER A 71 -2.85 14.32 0.74
C SER A 71 -3.27 12.93 1.22
N LEU A 72 -3.21 12.68 2.53
CA LEU A 72 -3.71 11.45 3.15
C LEU A 72 -5.21 11.29 2.92
N LYS A 73 -6.01 12.32 3.16
CA LYS A 73 -7.48 12.25 2.98
C LYS A 73 -7.85 11.89 1.53
N VAL A 74 -7.13 12.41 0.55
CA VAL A 74 -7.38 12.17 -0.87
C VAL A 74 -6.83 10.82 -1.34
N GLY A 75 -5.64 10.43 -0.88
CA GLY A 75 -4.91 9.27 -1.38
C GLY A 75 -5.19 7.96 -0.63
N PHE A 76 -5.54 8.02 0.65
CA PHE A 76 -5.55 6.85 1.54
C PHE A 76 -6.59 5.81 1.12
N PHE A 77 -7.87 6.22 1.05
CA PHE A 77 -8.95 5.30 0.72
C PHE A 77 -8.82 4.63 -0.65
N PRO A 78 -8.46 5.36 -1.73
CA PRO A 78 -8.22 4.75 -3.04
C PRO A 78 -7.13 3.67 -3.02
N VAL A 79 -5.99 3.95 -2.37
CA VAL A 79 -4.84 3.03 -2.31
C VAL A 79 -5.16 1.79 -1.46
N VAL A 80 -5.81 2.00 -0.31
CA VAL A 80 -6.23 0.91 0.58
C VAL A 80 -7.29 0.04 -0.10
N ARG A 81 -8.30 0.65 -0.74
CA ARG A 81 -9.36 -0.07 -1.45
C ARG A 81 -8.82 -0.89 -2.62
N ALA A 82 -7.89 -0.33 -3.40
CA ALA A 82 -7.23 -1.09 -4.48
C ALA A 82 -6.57 -2.34 -3.90
N SER A 83 -5.76 -2.17 -2.84
CA SER A 83 -5.06 -3.29 -2.19
C SER A 83 -6.01 -4.35 -1.61
N TRP A 84 -7.12 -3.93 -1.00
CA TRP A 84 -8.13 -4.84 -0.46
C TRP A 84 -8.90 -5.63 -1.51
N VAL A 85 -9.07 -5.09 -2.73
CA VAL A 85 -9.70 -5.83 -3.83
C VAL A 85 -8.69 -6.75 -4.50
N THR A 86 -7.46 -6.29 -4.70
CA THR A 86 -6.43 -7.06 -5.41
C THR A 86 -5.91 -8.22 -4.58
N SER A 87 -5.78 -8.09 -3.26
CA SER A 87 -5.22 -9.16 -2.41
C SER A 87 -6.03 -10.46 -2.35
N PRO A 88 -7.38 -10.47 -2.16
CA PRO A 88 -8.13 -11.71 -2.18
C PRO A 88 -8.17 -12.33 -3.59
N PHE A 89 -8.20 -11.50 -4.63
CA PHE A 89 -8.16 -11.98 -6.02
C PHE A 89 -6.85 -12.68 -6.36
N THR A 90 -5.71 -12.04 -6.04
CA THR A 90 -4.38 -12.64 -6.25
C THR A 90 -4.16 -13.86 -5.38
N LEU A 91 -4.64 -13.85 -4.14
CA LEU A 91 -4.59 -15.01 -3.26
C LEU A 91 -5.41 -16.18 -3.79
N ALA A 92 -6.62 -15.93 -4.30
CA ALA A 92 -7.46 -16.97 -4.89
C ALA A 92 -6.80 -17.61 -6.12
N ILE A 93 -6.15 -16.82 -6.98
CA ILE A 93 -5.38 -17.36 -8.11
C ILE A 93 -4.19 -18.19 -7.60
N ALA A 94 -3.44 -17.66 -6.64
CA ALA A 94 -2.28 -18.35 -6.08
C ALA A 94 -2.64 -19.72 -5.50
N GLN A 95 -3.76 -19.81 -4.76
CA GLN A 95 -4.23 -21.04 -4.14
C GLN A 95 -4.69 -22.11 -5.14
N ASN A 96 -5.28 -21.72 -6.28
CA ASN A 96 -5.84 -22.66 -7.23
C ASN A 96 -4.87 -23.06 -8.35
N PHE A 97 -3.91 -22.19 -8.70
CA PHE A 97 -3.13 -22.34 -9.93
C PHE A 97 -1.61 -22.30 -9.74
N ILE A 98 -1.10 -21.83 -8.59
CA ILE A 98 0.33 -21.57 -8.41
C ILE A 98 0.92 -22.49 -7.32
N PRO A 99 1.99 -23.26 -7.61
CA PRO A 99 2.71 -24.02 -6.60
C PRO A 99 3.25 -23.13 -5.48
N GLU A 100 3.22 -23.56 -4.22
CA GLU A 100 3.62 -22.75 -3.06
C GLU A 100 5.02 -22.12 -3.18
N GLN A 101 5.98 -22.86 -3.76
CA GLN A 101 7.34 -22.38 -4.02
C GLN A 101 7.43 -21.19 -5.00
N ALA A 102 6.42 -21.00 -5.86
CA ALA A 102 6.33 -19.89 -6.80
C ALA A 102 5.47 -18.73 -6.29
N TRP A 103 4.94 -18.79 -5.06
CA TRP A 103 4.09 -17.73 -4.52
C TRP A 103 4.84 -16.41 -4.35
N VAL A 104 6.09 -16.45 -3.87
CA VAL A 104 6.90 -15.24 -3.66
C VAL A 104 7.12 -14.44 -4.96
N PRO A 105 7.61 -15.04 -6.07
CA PRO A 105 7.74 -14.31 -7.33
C PRO A 105 6.37 -13.89 -7.92
N PHE A 106 5.33 -14.72 -7.79
CA PHE A 106 3.97 -14.39 -8.26
C PHE A 106 3.40 -13.13 -7.57
N PHE A 107 3.43 -13.08 -6.23
CA PHE A 107 2.96 -11.92 -5.49
C PHE A 107 3.83 -10.68 -5.75
N SER A 108 5.13 -10.86 -5.94
CA SER A 108 6.04 -9.75 -6.29
C SER A 108 5.70 -9.14 -7.65
N PHE A 109 5.37 -9.98 -8.64
CA PHE A 109 4.90 -9.53 -9.95
C PHE A 109 3.62 -8.69 -9.84
N PHE A 110 2.61 -9.17 -9.11
CA PHE A 110 1.38 -8.40 -8.88
C PHE A 110 1.60 -7.13 -8.07
N ALA A 111 2.46 -7.20 -7.03
CA ALA A 111 2.82 -6.04 -6.22
C ALA A 111 3.48 -4.93 -7.05
N PHE A 112 4.26 -5.30 -8.08
CA PHE A 112 4.82 -4.34 -9.02
C PHE A 112 3.73 -3.59 -9.83
N PHE A 113 2.74 -4.30 -10.39
CA PHE A 113 1.64 -3.66 -11.11
C PHE A 113 0.77 -2.81 -10.20
N LEU A 114 0.43 -3.33 -9.02
CA LEU A 114 -0.37 -2.60 -8.03
C LEU A 114 0.38 -1.34 -7.54
N GLY A 115 1.68 -1.46 -7.28
CA GLY A 115 2.55 -0.36 -6.93
C GLY A 115 2.61 0.69 -8.05
N THR A 116 2.73 0.26 -9.30
CA THR A 116 2.73 1.15 -10.47
C THR A 116 1.39 1.87 -10.63
N TYR A 117 0.28 1.14 -10.49
CA TYR A 117 -1.07 1.70 -10.52
C TYR A 117 -1.28 2.73 -9.40
N ASN A 118 -0.91 2.42 -8.16
CA ASN A 118 -1.03 3.35 -7.04
C ASN A 118 -0.17 4.60 -7.24
N ASN A 119 1.07 4.46 -7.74
CA ASN A 119 1.92 5.59 -8.09
C ASN A 119 1.25 6.47 -9.16
N TYR A 120 0.66 5.85 -10.19
CA TYR A 120 -0.07 6.55 -11.24
C TYR A 120 -1.30 7.29 -10.67
N THR A 121 -2.15 6.62 -9.90
CA THR A 121 -3.37 7.23 -9.32
C THR A 121 -3.05 8.41 -8.41
N VAL A 122 -2.03 8.29 -7.55
CA VAL A 122 -1.60 9.39 -6.67
C VAL A 122 -1.10 10.57 -7.51
N LYS A 123 -0.30 10.31 -8.55
CA LYS A 123 0.21 11.37 -9.44
C LYS A 123 -0.92 12.05 -10.23
N LEU A 124 -1.87 11.28 -10.74
CA LEU A 124 -3.01 11.77 -11.51
C LEU A 124 -3.92 12.67 -10.67
N LYS A 125 -4.36 12.20 -9.50
CA LYS A 125 -5.25 12.98 -8.62
C LYS A 125 -4.58 14.27 -8.14
N ARG A 126 -3.28 14.24 -7.92
CA ARG A 126 -2.53 15.45 -7.57
C ARG A 126 -2.53 16.45 -8.73
N GLN A 127 -2.30 16.01 -9.96
CA GLN A 127 -2.36 16.91 -11.12
C GLN A 127 -3.76 17.51 -11.30
N GLN A 128 -4.82 16.74 -11.04
CA GLN A 128 -6.20 17.25 -11.06
C GLN A 128 -6.40 18.35 -10.00
N ALA A 129 -5.96 18.12 -8.76
CA ALA A 129 -6.06 19.13 -7.70
C ALA A 129 -5.24 20.40 -8.00
N LEU A 130 -4.09 20.29 -8.67
CA LEU A 130 -3.32 21.47 -9.11
C LEU A 130 -4.07 22.27 -10.18
N ARG A 131 -4.63 21.59 -11.19
CA ARG A 131 -5.43 22.22 -12.26
C ARG A 131 -6.69 22.91 -11.74
N GLU A 132 -7.36 22.32 -10.75
CA GLU A 132 -8.54 22.94 -10.11
C GLU A 132 -8.19 24.21 -9.34
N ASN A 133 -7.03 24.24 -8.68
CA ASN A 133 -6.54 25.44 -7.98
C ASN A 133 -6.10 26.56 -8.92
N GLU A 134 -5.60 26.24 -10.12
CA GLU A 134 -5.29 27.25 -11.15
C GLU A 134 -6.58 27.88 -11.69
N LYS A 135 -7.57 27.06 -12.07
CA LYS A 135 -8.87 27.55 -12.58
C LYS A 135 -9.64 28.42 -11.59
N SER A 136 -9.48 28.20 -10.29
CA SER A 136 -10.16 28.98 -9.24
C SER A 136 -9.41 30.25 -8.86
N LYS A 137 -8.18 30.47 -9.34
CA LYS A 137 -7.47 31.75 -9.23
C LYS A 137 -7.72 32.68 -10.40
N ASP A 138 -8.15 32.14 -11.55
CA ASP A 138 -8.46 32.89 -12.76
C ASP A 138 -9.94 33.36 -12.83
N GLN A 139 -10.76 33.02 -11.81
CA GLN A 139 -12.15 33.48 -11.62
C GLN A 139 -12.23 34.50 -10.48
#